data_AF-Q70C80-F1
#
_entry.id   AF-Q70C80-F1
#
_cell.length_a   1.000
_cell.length_b   1.000
_cell.length_c   1.000
_cell.angle_alpha   90.00
_cell.angle_beta   90.00
_cell.angle_gamma   90.00
#
_symmetry.space_group_name_H-M   'P 1'
#
loop_
_entity.id
_entity.type
_entity.pdbx_description
1 polymer ?
#
loop_
_entity_poly.entity_id
_entity_poly.type
_entity_poly.pdbx_seq_one_letter_code
_entity_poly.pdbx_strand_id
1 'polypeptide(L)'
;MQNLEEQYENLYDFIKNLEILIEKNIFQGQNIEEVRRFGDEVMVICKSKSFNISINDLKSLNSFNELLMIIPKNSKAYFTSLIEHFYTDIIEPTKDEFY
;
A
#
# COMPACT_ATOMS: atom_id res chain seq x y z
N MET A 1 -9.41 -5.28 21.52
CA MET A 1 -10.00 -5.05 20.20
C MET A 1 -9.81 -3.58 19.89
N GLN A 2 -8.90 -3.24 18.98
CA GLN A 2 -8.90 -1.91 18.40
C GLN A 2 -10.24 -1.72 17.67
N ASN A 3 -10.77 -0.49 17.68
CA ASN A 3 -11.93 -0.17 16.85
C ASN A 3 -11.50 -0.26 15.37
N LEU A 4 -12.34 -0.82 14.51
CA LEU A 4 -12.09 -0.86 13.06
C LEU A 4 -11.81 0.54 12.49
N GLU A 5 -12.45 1.57 13.05
CA GLU A 5 -12.15 2.97 12.72
C GLU A 5 -10.72 3.38 13.10
N GLU A 6 -10.24 2.99 14.28
CA GLU A 6 -8.84 3.24 14.70
C GLU A 6 -7.85 2.51 13.79
N GLN A 7 -8.16 1.28 13.38
CA GLN A 7 -7.34 0.54 12.43
C GLN A 7 -7.28 1.24 11.06
N TYR A 8 -8.37 1.89 10.61
CA TYR A 8 -8.36 2.67 9.38
C TYR A 8 -7.56 3.97 9.49
N GLU A 9 -7.63 4.67 10.62
CA GLU A 9 -6.78 5.85 10.87
C GLU A 9 -5.30 5.46 10.92
N ASN A 10 -4.97 4.37 11.61
CA ASN A 10 -3.61 3.82 11.62
C ASN A 10 -3.15 3.44 10.20
N LEU A 11 -4.00 2.74 9.44
CA LEU A 11 -3.71 2.38 8.05
C LEU A 11 -3.42 3.63 7.20
N TYR A 12 -4.18 4.72 7.39
CA TYR A 12 -3.94 5.97 6.67
C TYR A 12 -2.51 6.49 6.90
N ASP A 13 -2.06 6.54 8.16
CA ASP A 13 -0.70 6.97 8.49
C ASP A 13 0.37 6.04 7.89
N PHE A 14 0.14 4.73 7.92
CA PHE A 14 1.03 3.76 7.29
C PHE A 14 1.09 3.93 5.77
N ILE A 15 -0.05 4.21 5.11
CA ILE A 15 -0.11 4.49 3.68
C ILE A 15 0.67 5.78 3.36
N LYS A 16 0.55 6.83 4.19
CA LYS A 16 1.35 8.05 3.98
C LYS A 16 2.84 7.83 4.11
N ASN A 17 3.27 6.98 5.04
CA ASN A 17 4.66 6.57 5.13
C ASN A 17 5.11 5.77 3.90
N LEU A 18 4.26 4.87 3.39
CA LEU A 18 4.52 4.11 2.16
C LEU A 18 4.67 5.04 0.94
N GLU A 19 3.76 6.00 0.76
CA GLU A 19 3.81 7.02 -0.29
C GLU A 19 5.14 7.77 -0.27
N ILE A 20 5.55 8.26 0.92
CA ILE A 20 6.82 8.98 1.10
C ILE A 20 8.03 8.13 0.69
N LEU A 21 8.04 6.83 1.03
CA LEU A 21 9.13 5.92 0.68
C LEU A 21 9.21 5.72 -0.84
N ILE A 22 8.07 5.52 -1.50
CA ILE A 22 8.00 5.37 -2.96
C ILE A 22 8.47 6.66 -3.65
N GLU A 23 7.93 7.81 -3.25
CA GLU A 23 8.26 9.11 -3.83
C GLU A 23 9.76 9.43 -3.68
N LYS A 24 10.33 9.25 -2.50
CA LYS A 24 11.73 9.62 -2.24
C LYS A 24 12.72 8.64 -2.85
N ASN A 25 12.47 7.34 -2.70
CA ASN A 25 13.46 6.32 -3.05
C ASN A 25 13.36 5.84 -4.50
N ILE A 26 12.20 6.03 -5.15
CA ILE A 26 11.99 5.58 -6.53
C ILE A 26 11.88 6.77 -7.48
N PHE A 27 11.03 7.74 -7.16
CA PHE A 27 10.71 8.83 -8.09
C PHE A 27 11.43 10.15 -7.81
N GLN A 28 12.23 10.24 -6.75
CA GLN A 28 12.96 11.46 -6.37
C GLN A 28 12.06 12.71 -6.29
N GLY A 29 10.85 12.54 -5.76
CA GLY A 29 9.84 13.60 -5.62
C GLY A 29 9.01 13.89 -6.87
N GLN A 30 9.06 13.03 -7.90
CA GLN A 30 8.17 13.07 -9.07
C GLN A 30 7.04 12.04 -8.94
N ASN A 31 6.06 12.07 -9.86
CA ASN A 31 4.94 11.13 -9.94
C ASN A 31 4.10 11.02 -8.64
N ILE A 32 3.98 12.14 -7.92
CA ILE A 32 3.28 12.23 -6.63
C ILE A 32 1.81 11.84 -6.78
N GLU A 33 1.17 12.24 -7.89
CA GLU A 33 -0.25 11.94 -8.12
C GLU A 33 -0.50 10.44 -8.35
N GLU A 34 0.39 9.76 -9.07
CA GLU A 34 0.33 8.32 -9.31
C GLU A 34 0.56 7.53 -8.01
N VAL A 35 1.52 7.98 -7.18
CA VAL A 35 1.79 7.36 -5.88
C VAL A 35 0.62 7.56 -4.92
N ARG A 36 0.05 8.77 -4.87
CA ARG A 36 -1.13 9.06 -4.05
C ARG A 36 -2.35 8.24 -4.49
N ARG A 37 -2.57 8.11 -5.80
CA ARG A 37 -3.65 7.27 -6.34
C ARG A 37 -3.51 5.81 -5.89
N PHE A 38 -2.28 5.29 -5.88
CA PHE A 38 -2.02 3.96 -5.35
C PHE A 38 -2.37 3.86 -3.86
N GLY A 39 -1.93 4.82 -3.03
CA GLY A 39 -2.30 4.86 -1.61
C GLY A 39 -3.81 4.93 -1.39
N ASP A 40 -4.53 5.74 -2.16
CA ASP A 40 -5.98 5.88 -2.08
C ASP A 40 -6.69 4.56 -2.47
N GLU A 41 -6.23 3.85 -3.51
CA GLU A 41 -6.77 2.54 -3.89
C GLU A 41 -6.52 1.47 -2.82
N VAL A 42 -5.33 1.47 -2.21
CA VAL A 42 -5.00 0.57 -1.08
C VAL A 42 -5.97 0.82 0.08
N MET A 43 -6.23 2.09 0.42
CA MET A 43 -7.17 2.44 1.48
C MET A 43 -8.60 1.97 1.16
N VAL A 44 -9.05 2.19 -0.07
CA VAL A 44 -10.39 1.77 -0.53
C VAL A 44 -10.53 0.25 -0.45
N ILE A 45 -9.56 -0.52 -0.94
CA ILE A 45 -9.68 -1.99 -0.94
C ILE A 45 -9.65 -2.55 0.48
N CYS A 46 -8.78 -2.04 1.36
CA CYS A 46 -8.75 -2.42 2.78
C CYS A 46 -10.07 -2.13 3.49
N LYS A 47 -10.68 -0.96 3.25
CA LYS A 47 -12.01 -0.62 3.79
C LYS A 47 -13.11 -1.52 3.23
N SER A 48 -13.14 -1.71 1.92
CA SER A 48 -14.21 -2.46 1.23
C SER A 48 -14.29 -3.93 1.64
N LYS A 49 -13.16 -4.51 2.07
CA LYS A 49 -13.04 -5.92 2.44
C LYS A 49 -12.74 -6.10 3.94
N SER A 50 -12.81 -5.03 4.74
CA SER A 50 -12.47 -5.05 6.18
C SER A 50 -11.16 -5.79 6.45
N PHE A 51 -10.09 -5.38 5.76
CA PHE A 51 -8.76 -5.99 5.78
C PHE A 51 -8.65 -7.46 5.32
N ASN A 52 -9.74 -8.12 4.96
CA ASN A 52 -9.73 -9.47 4.40
C ASN A 52 -9.29 -9.48 2.93
N ILE A 53 -8.03 -9.09 2.70
CA ILE A 53 -7.40 -8.97 1.38
C ILE A 53 -6.08 -9.72 1.35
N SER A 54 -5.68 -10.29 0.23
CA SER A 54 -4.36 -10.91 0.04
C SER A 54 -3.36 -9.93 -0.58
N ILE A 55 -2.07 -10.29 -0.57
CA ILE A 55 -1.06 -9.57 -1.34
C ILE A 55 -1.41 -9.49 -2.85
N ASN A 56 -2.09 -10.49 -3.39
CA ASN A 56 -2.50 -10.50 -4.79
C ASN A 56 -3.59 -9.47 -5.07
N ASP A 57 -4.44 -9.14 -4.09
CA ASP A 57 -5.41 -8.05 -4.23
C ASP A 57 -4.69 -6.70 -4.41
N LEU A 58 -3.63 -6.45 -3.64
CA LEU A 58 -2.80 -5.24 -3.79
C LEU A 58 -2.05 -5.21 -5.13
N LYS A 59 -1.44 -6.33 -5.52
CA LYS A 59 -0.70 -6.44 -6.79
C LYS A 59 -1.61 -6.40 -8.03
N SER A 60 -2.91 -6.61 -7.85
CA SER A 60 -3.90 -6.54 -8.93
C SER A 60 -4.52 -5.14 -9.08
N LEU A 61 -4.18 -4.19 -8.21
CA LEU A 61 -4.65 -2.81 -8.33
C LEU A 61 -4.20 -2.20 -9.67
N ASN A 62 -5.08 -1.41 -10.28
CA ASN A 62 -4.75 -0.75 -11.54
C ASN A 62 -3.59 0.23 -11.33
N SER A 63 -3.65 1.01 -10.24
CA SER A 63 -2.58 1.92 -9.84
C SER A 63 -1.24 1.22 -9.59
N PHE A 64 -1.23 -0.01 -9.06
CA PHE A 64 -0.01 -0.81 -8.92
C PHE A 64 0.62 -1.13 -10.27
N ASN A 65 -0.20 -1.52 -11.24
CA ASN A 65 0.26 -1.79 -12.61
C ASN A 65 0.74 -0.52 -13.32
N GLU A 66 0.05 0.60 -13.15
CA GLU A 66 0.45 1.92 -13.65
C GLU A 66 1.84 2.31 -13.11
N LEU A 67 2.04 2.19 -11.79
CA LEU A 67 3.34 2.41 -11.17
C LEU A 67 4.42 1.50 -11.76
N LEU A 68 4.15 0.20 -11.92
CA LEU A 68 5.11 -0.73 -12.52
C LEU A 68 5.53 -0.36 -13.96
N MET A 69 4.69 0.36 -14.71
CA MET A 69 5.04 0.83 -16.05
C MET A 69 6.03 2.00 -16.03
N ILE A 70 5.90 2.91 -15.05
CA ILE A 70 6.71 4.13 -14.97
C ILE A 70 7.93 4.00 -14.05
N ILE A 71 7.95 3.02 -13.15
CA ILE A 71 9.07 2.78 -12.24
C ILE A 71 10.34 2.41 -13.01
N PRO A 72 11.49 3.06 -12.72
CA PRO A 72 12.79 2.68 -13.28
C PRO A 72 13.09 1.19 -13.07
N LYS A 73 13.63 0.52 -14.10
CA LYS A 73 13.81 -0.94 -14.09
C LYS A 73 14.62 -1.45 -12.88
N ASN A 74 15.64 -0.69 -12.46
CA ASN A 74 16.49 -0.99 -11.30
C ASN A 74 15.75 -0.86 -9.96
N SER A 75 14.65 -0.13 -9.90
CA SER A 75 13.85 0.10 -8.69
C SER A 75 12.64 -0.82 -8.57
N LYS A 76 12.30 -1.61 -9.61
CA LYS A 76 11.13 -2.50 -9.59
C LYS A 76 11.18 -3.57 -8.50
N ALA A 77 12.35 -4.17 -8.27
CA ALA A 77 12.53 -5.15 -7.21
C ALA A 77 12.30 -4.52 -5.83
N TYR A 78 12.87 -3.33 -5.61
CA TYR A 78 12.66 -2.56 -4.37
C TYR A 78 11.18 -2.22 -4.15
N PHE A 79 10.48 -1.75 -5.19
CA PHE A 79 9.06 -1.46 -5.11
C PHE A 79 8.24 -2.70 -4.71
N THR A 80 8.45 -3.83 -5.38
CA THR A 80 7.74 -5.07 -5.07
C THR A 80 7.99 -5.50 -3.63
N SER A 81 9.24 -5.48 -3.16
CA SER A 81 9.58 -5.82 -1.77
C SER A 81 8.94 -4.84 -0.78
N LEU A 82 8.89 -3.55 -1.11
CA LEU A 82 8.25 -2.54 -0.26
C LEU A 82 6.75 -2.82 -0.08
N ILE A 83 6.04 -3.21 -1.15
CA ILE A 83 4.62 -3.59 -1.08
C ILE A 83 4.43 -4.91 -0.32
N GLU A 84 5.33 -5.88 -0.48
CA GLU A 84 5.28 -7.14 0.26
C GLU A 84 5.48 -6.92 1.77
N HIS A 85 6.48 -6.13 2.16
CA HIS A 85 6.69 -5.76 3.56
C HIS A 85 5.52 -4.97 4.14
N PHE A 86 4.98 -3.99 3.40
CA PHE A 86 3.81 -3.26 3.84
C PHE A 86 2.61 -4.19 4.09
N TYR A 87 2.37 -5.16 3.20
CA TYR A 87 1.31 -6.14 3.39
C TYR A 87 1.56 -7.01 4.62
N THR A 88 2.73 -7.63 4.75
CA THR A 88 3.03 -8.57 5.85
C THR A 88 3.09 -7.89 7.21
N ASP A 89 3.63 -6.68 7.28
CA ASP A 89 3.89 -6.02 8.56
C ASP A 89 2.70 -5.16 9.03
N ILE A 90 1.89 -4.64 8.10
CA ILE A 90 0.80 -3.70 8.42
C ILE A 90 -0.59 -4.29 8.17
N ILE A 91 -0.83 -4.88 7.00
CA ILE A 91 -2.19 -5.33 6.63
C ILE A 91 -2.49 -6.70 7.20
N GLU A 92 -1.61 -7.67 7.01
CA GLU A 92 -1.85 -9.06 7.40
C GLU A 92 -2.18 -9.23 8.90
N PRO A 93 -1.48 -8.58 9.85
CA PRO A 93 -1.77 -8.72 11.27
C PRO A 93 -3.16 -8.22 11.67
N THR A 94 -3.74 -7.28 10.92
CA THR A 94 -5.10 -6.77 11.22
C THR A 94 -6.20 -7.81 11.01
N LYS A 95 -5.92 -8.88 10.26
CA LYS A 95 -6.86 -9.99 10.06
C LYS A 95 -6.97 -10.91 11.28
N ASP A 96 -5.86 -11.08 11.99
CA ASP A 96 -5.77 -11.98 13.14
C ASP A 96 -6.39 -11.36 14.41
N GLU A 97 -6.66 -10.04 14.43
CA GLU A 97 -7.31 -9.36 15.55
C GLU A 97 -8.83 -9.66 15.67
N PHE A 98 -9.42 -10.43 14.75
CA PHE A 98 -10.85 -10.76 14.73
C PHE A 98 -11.22 -12.13 15.34
N TYR A 99 -10.26 -12.86 15.94
CA TYR A 99 -10.49 -14.20 16.53
C TYR A 99 -10.53 -14.21 18.06
#